data_AF-A0A440YF90-F1
#
_entry.id   AF-A0A440YF90-F1
#
_cell.length_a   1.000
_cell.length_b   1.000
_cell.length_c   1.000
_cell.angle_alpha   90.00
_cell.angle_beta   90.00
_cell.angle_gamma   90.00
#
_symmetry.space_group_name_H-M   'P 1'
#
loop_
_entity.id
_entity.type
_entity.pdbx_description
1 polymer ?
#
loop_
_entity_poly.entity_id
_entity_poly.type
_entity_poly.pdbx_seq_one_letter_code
_entity_poly.pdbx_strand_id
1 'polypeptide(L)' 'GSLSPRMTVGQVITEGLLVHEPTLSGRQRDLRAVEALREVGLDPNARNRYPHEFSGGQRQRIAIARAMILKPKVVV' A
#
# COMPACT_ATOMS: atom_id res chain seq x y z
N GLY A 1 -0.81 -13.18 -7.76
CA GLY A 1 -1.82 -12.34 -7.10
C GLY A 1 -1.80 -10.98 -7.76
N SER A 2 -2.83 -10.65 -8.54
CA SER A 2 -2.86 -9.42 -9.33
C SER A 2 -3.31 -8.24 -8.48
N LEU A 3 -2.52 -7.18 -8.49
CA LEU A 3 -2.97 -5.87 -8.03
C LEU A 3 -4.06 -5.39 -8.99
N SER A 4 -5.17 -4.87 -8.46
CA SER A 4 -6.25 -4.33 -9.29
C SER A 4 -5.70 -3.22 -10.19
N PRO A 5 -5.82 -3.30 -11.53
CA PRO A 5 -5.22 -2.33 -12.43
C PRO A 5 -5.89 -0.95 -12.36
N ARG A 6 -7.05 -0.84 -11.68
CA ARG A 6 -7.83 0.39 -11.54
C ARG A 6 -7.54 1.16 -10.26
N MET A 7 -6.75 0.58 -9.36
CA MET A 7 -6.43 1.18 -8.07
C MET A 7 -5.03 1.81 -8.11
N THR A 8 -4.88 2.97 -7.50
CA THR A 8 -3.56 3.56 -7.25
C THR A 8 -2.80 2.73 -6.24
N VAL A 9 -1.48 2.90 -6.17
CA VAL A 9 -0.63 2.22 -5.20
C VAL A 9 -1.08 2.49 -3.76
N GLY A 10 -1.47 3.73 -3.44
CA GLY A 10 -1.99 4.08 -2.12
C GLY A 10 -3.28 3.34 -1.79
N GLN A 11 -4.19 3.19 -2.76
CA GLN A 11 -5.43 2.42 -2.58
C GLN A 11 -5.16 0.93 -2.41
N VAL A 12 -4.25 0.37 -3.22
CA VAL A 12 -3.82 -1.03 -3.12
C VAL A 12 -3.25 -1.33 -1.73
N ILE A 13 -2.37 -0.47 -1.26
CA ILE A 13 -1.72 -0.63 0.04
C ILE A 13 -2.75 -0.50 1.17
N THR A 14 -3.68 0.45 1.08
CA THR A 14 -4.62 0.76 2.18
C THR A 14 -5.92 -0.04 2.15
N GLU A 15 -6.12 -0.92 1.17
CA GLU A 15 -7.35 -1.71 1.01
C GLU A 15 -7.72 -2.48 2.29
N GLY A 16 -6.75 -3.12 2.94
CA GLY A 16 -6.98 -3.84 4.20
C GLY A 16 -7.44 -2.94 5.35
N LEU A 17 -7.01 -1.68 5.38
CA LEU A 17 -7.44 -0.72 6.41
C LEU A 17 -8.91 -0.35 6.29
N LEU A 18 -9.52 -0.44 5.10
CA LEU A 18 -10.95 -0.19 4.93
C LEU A 18 -11.80 -1.19 5.71
N VAL A 19 -11.33 -2.43 5.82
CA VAL A 19 -12.03 -3.53 6.50
C VAL A 19 -11.67 -3.59 7.98
N HIS A 20 -10.38 -3.49 8.31
CA HIS A 20 -9.88 -3.74 9.66
C HIS A 20 -9.73 -2.48 10.54
N GLU A 21 -9.58 -1.30 9.94
CA GLU A 21 -9.52 -0.01 10.65
C GLU A 21 -10.56 0.99 10.06
N PRO A 22 -11.88 0.68 10.11
CA PRO A 22 -12.91 1.46 9.43
C PRO A 22 -13.06 2.88 9.96
N THR A 23 -12.63 3.13 11.20
CA THR A 23 -12.65 4.44 11.86
C THR A 23 -11.61 5.42 11.30
N LEU A 24 -10.64 4.96 10.52
CA LEU A 24 -9.69 5.86 9.87
C LEU A 24 -10.36 6.72 8.81
N SER A 25 -10.11 8.02 8.88
CA SER A 25 -10.44 8.95 7.79
C SER A 25 -9.60 8.66 6.54
N GLY A 26 -10.06 9.14 5.38
CA GLY A 26 -9.29 9.06 4.14
C GLY A 26 -7.89 9.67 4.26
N ARG A 27 -7.77 10.79 4.98
CA ARG A 27 -6.47 11.45 5.24
C ARG A 27 -5.55 10.57 6.08
N GLN A 28 -6.06 9.89 7.11
CA GLN A 28 -5.26 8.99 7.92
C GLN A 28 -4.79 7.76 7.12
N ARG A 29 -5.64 7.23 6.24
CA ARG A 29 -5.24 6.14 5.33
C ARG A 29 -4.16 6.59 4.36
N ASP A 30 -4.27 7.80 3.78
CA ASP A 30 -3.23 8.36 2.91
C ASP A 30 -1.89 8.49 3.62
N LEU A 31 -1.88 8.94 4.89
CA LEU A 31 -0.65 9.00 5.70
C LEU A 31 -0.05 7.61 5.94
N ARG A 32 -0.88 6.59 6.21
CA ARG A 32 -0.40 5.20 6.35
C ARG A 32 0.17 4.65 5.04
N ALA A 33 -0.40 4.98 3.88
CA ALA A 33 0.18 4.64 2.58
C ALA A 33 1.57 5.28 2.38
N VAL A 34 1.69 6.56 2.74
CA VAL A 34 2.96 7.30 2.69
C VAL A 34 4.02 6.63 3.55
N GLU A 35 3.69 6.26 4.79
CA GLU A 35 4.60 5.55 5.70
C GLU A 35 5.00 4.18 5.15
N ALA A 36 4.03 3.37 4.73
CA ALA A 36 4.28 2.03 4.19
C ALA A 36 5.18 2.05 2.94
N LEU A 37 5.04 3.07 2.06
CA LEU A 37 5.93 3.25 0.92
C LEU A 37 7.38 3.54 1.34
N ARG A 38 7.58 4.37 2.38
CA ARG A 38 8.92 4.64 2.92
C ARG A 38 9.56 3.38 3.50
N GLU A 39 8.78 2.60 4.25
CA GLU A 39 9.27 1.35 4.88
C GLU A 39 9.79 0.35 3.85
N VAL A 40 9.16 0.28 2.67
CA VAL A 40 9.63 -0.59 1.58
C VAL A 40 10.57 0.12 0.60
N GLY A 41 11.06 1.32 0.91
CA GLY A 41 12.04 2.04 0.09
C GLY A 41 11.51 2.52 -1.26
N LEU A 42 10.25 2.96 -1.32
CA LEU A 42 9.61 3.58 -2.48
C LEU A 42 9.29 5.06 -2.20
N ASP A 43 9.28 5.87 -3.27
CA ASP A 43 8.90 7.29 -3.18
C ASP A 43 7.42 7.43 -2.76
N PRO A 44 7.11 8.11 -1.64
CA PRO A 44 5.74 8.33 -1.20
C PRO A 44 4.88 9.17 -2.16
N ASN A 45 5.49 9.97 -3.03
CA ASN A 45 4.77 10.69 -4.08
C ASN A 45 4.19 9.75 -5.13
N ALA A 46 4.70 8.51 -5.19
CA ALA A 46 4.23 7.48 -6.10
C ALA A 46 2.88 6.86 -5.66
N ARG A 47 2.32 7.24 -4.51
CA ARG A 47 1.04 6.68 -4.01
C ARG A 47 -0.16 6.92 -4.94
N ASN A 48 -0.11 7.96 -5.76
CA ASN A 48 -1.16 8.29 -6.74
C ASN A 48 -0.94 7.61 -8.10
N ARG A 49 0.18 6.92 -8.29
CA ARG A 49 0.50 6.17 -9.51
C ARG A 49 -0.15 4.80 -9.47
N TYR A 50 -0.24 4.16 -10.63
CA TYR A 50 -0.81 2.83 -10.81
C TYR A 50 0.27 1.75 -10.80
N PRO A 51 -0.05 0.51 -10.35
CA PRO A 51 0.92 -0.58 -10.27
C PRO A 51 1.68 -0.92 -11.57
N HIS A 52 1.08 -0.67 -12.74
CA HIS A 52 1.71 -0.96 -14.03
C HIS A 52 2.87 -0.02 -14.37
N GLU A 53 2.98 1.12 -13.68
CA GLU A 53 4.06 2.10 -13.89
C GLU A 53 5.36 1.77 -13.13
N PHE A 54 5.41 0.62 -12.46
CA PHE A 54 6.51 0.19 -11.61
C PHE A 54 7.19 -1.05 -12.18
N SER A 55 8.48 -1.22 -11.90
CA SER A 55 9.20 -2.45 -12.25
C SER A 55 8.67 -3.67 -11.46
N GLY A 56 9.03 -4.88 -11.88
CA GLY A 56 8.64 -6.11 -11.17
C GLY A 56 9.04 -6.09 -9.69
N GLY A 57 10.29 -5.72 -9.38
CA GLY A 57 10.76 -5.60 -7.99
C GLY A 57 10.09 -4.48 -7.20
N GLN A 58 9.71 -3.37 -7.84
CA GLN A 58 8.90 -2.33 -7.19
C GLN A 58 7.48 -2.83 -6.89
N ARG A 59 6.84 -3.60 -7.79
CA ARG A 59 5.53 -4.22 -7.53
C ARG A 59 5.58 -5.24 -6.39
N GLN A 60 6.67 -5.99 -6.26
CA GLN A 60 6.88 -6.88 -5.12
C GLN A 60 6.95 -6.11 -3.80
N ARG A 61 7.68 -4.98 -3.79
CA ARG A 61 7.74 -4.08 -2.62
C ARG A 61 6.38 -3.46 -2.27
N ILE A 62 5.56 -3.09 -3.27
CA ILE A 62 4.17 -2.66 -3.05
C ILE A 62 3.33 -3.78 -2.40
N ALA A 63 3.50 -5.04 -2.83
CA ALA A 63 2.80 -6.16 -2.23
C ALA A 63 3.21 -6.39 -0.76
N ILE A 64 4.51 -6.22 -0.44
CA ILE A 64 5.01 -6.27 0.94
C ILE A 64 4.38 -5.14 1.77
N ALA A 65 4.37 -3.90 1.28
CA ALA A 65 3.75 -2.76 1.97
C ALA A 65 2.27 -3.03 2.29
N ARG A 66 1.51 -3.58 1.33
CA ARG A 66 0.11 -3.98 1.52
C ARG A 66 -0.06 -5.03 2.62
N ALA A 67 0.85 -6.00 2.71
CA ALA A 67 0.79 -7.03 3.76
C ALA A 67 1.14 -6.47 5.15
N MET A 68 2.12 -5.54 5.21
CA MET A 68 2.65 -5.01 6.47
C MET A 68 1.78 -3.90 7.08
N ILE A 69 0.92 -3.24 6.31
CA ILE A 69 0.20 -2.04 6.77
C ILE A 69 -0.73 -2.27 7.96
N LEU A 70 -1.22 -3.51 8.14
CA LEU A 70 -2.05 -3.92 9.28
C LEU A 70 -1.22 -4.25 10.53
N LYS A 71 0.11 -4.09 10.46
CA LYS A 71 1.08 -4.47 11.50
C LYS A 71 0.81 -5.88 12.04
N PRO A 72 0.75 -6.91 11.18
CA PRO A 72 0.46 -8.27 11.62
C PRO A 72 1.57 -8.77 12.55
N LYS A 73 1.19 -9.53 13.58
CA LYS A 73 2.14 -10.11 14.55
C LYS A 73 3.05 -11.18 13.93
N VAL A 74 2.68 -11.75 12.78
CA VAL A 74 3.44 -12.79 12.06
C VAL A 74 3.26 -12.58 10.55
N VAL A 75 4.35 -12.73 9.79
CA VAL A 75 4.37 -12.80 8.33
C VAL A 75 5.13 -14.08 7.96
N VAL A 76 4.55 -14.93 7.11
CA VAL A 76 5.13 -16.22 6.67
C VAL A 76 5.48 -16.15 5.18
#